data_AF-A0A398CRG5-F1
#
_entry.id   AF-A0A398CRG5-F1
#
_cell.length_a   1.000
_cell.length_b   1.000
_cell.length_c   1.000
_cell.angle_alpha   90.00
_cell.angle_beta   90.00
_cell.angle_gamma   90.00
#
_symmetry.space_group_name_H-M   'P 1'
#
loop_
_entity.id
_entity.type
_entity.pdbx_description
1 polymer ?
#
loop_
_entity_poly.entity_id
_entity_poly.type
_entity_poly.pdbx_seq_one_letter_code
_entity_poly.pdbx_strand_id
1 'polypeptide(L)'
;MDVWNEAEDFVFRVPNVLALKAIRKEHRAPGTVVWVDGYHEAGDPGGKLVRWSEHSVAADNGGTVHAPEDGGGPGRWLLVHEGIGNFRAFGIFGAENAADDALDAMVNDDTIYRIEAGSDLKLVRRHRFERSGIELDFNGFAVYTDGIEEAASNDPFSAVLLFKGSEAGIVQTLALTERLEEMQELFEVADSSVFQIGDWWIAQSNRLSGSAERELDKLVRVTEIADATHVRFDYKNGWALSAGERLLTRK
;
A
#
# COMPACT_ATOMS: atom_id res chain seq x y z
N MET A 1 49.87 -8.48 14.94
CA MET A 1 48.73 -8.48 15.87
C MET A 1 48.47 -7.03 16.17
N ASP A 2 47.59 -6.42 15.39
CA ASP A 2 46.99 -5.12 15.67
C ASP A 2 45.67 -5.13 14.92
N VAL A 3 44.63 -5.41 15.69
CA VAL A 3 43.25 -5.47 15.25
C VAL A 3 42.52 -4.51 16.19
N TRP A 4 41.65 -3.68 15.63
CA TRP A 4 40.69 -2.79 16.31
C TRP A 4 41.22 -1.40 16.67
N ASN A 5 41.06 -0.48 15.71
CA ASN A 5 40.86 0.93 15.99
C ASN A 5 39.37 1.07 16.33
N GLU A 6 39.05 1.26 17.61
CA GLU A 6 37.68 1.44 18.09
C GLU A 6 37.13 2.78 17.59
N ALA A 7 36.45 2.75 16.44
CA ALA A 7 35.34 3.67 16.22
C ALA A 7 34.22 3.14 17.10
N GLU A 8 34.00 3.75 18.27
CA GLU A 8 32.80 3.49 19.06
C GLU A 8 31.58 3.94 18.23
N ASP A 9 31.03 3.02 17.44
CA ASP A 9 29.74 3.15 16.77
C ASP A 9 28.63 3.17 17.83
N PHE A 10 28.54 4.26 18.59
CA PHE A 10 27.42 4.50 19.50
C PHE A 10 26.18 4.82 18.66
N VAL A 11 25.25 3.86 18.56
CA VAL A 11 23.86 4.19 18.25
C VAL A 11 23.39 5.15 19.34
N PHE A 12 23.14 6.40 18.96
CA PHE A 12 22.62 7.42 19.88
C PHE A 12 21.22 6.99 20.28
N ARG A 13 20.91 6.97 21.58
CA ARG A 13 19.62 6.49 22.09
C ARG A 13 18.86 7.63 22.75
N VAL A 14 17.59 7.79 22.38
CA VAL A 14 16.71 8.84 22.93
C VAL A 14 15.40 8.23 23.41
N PRO A 15 14.76 8.80 24.45
CA PRO A 15 13.60 8.19 25.07
C PRO A 15 12.35 8.20 24.16
N ASN A 16 12.17 9.20 23.30
CA ASN A 16 10.96 9.37 22.51
C ASN A 16 11.19 10.28 21.28
N VAL A 17 10.15 10.42 20.44
CA VAL A 17 10.20 11.25 19.22
C VAL A 17 10.45 12.73 19.55
N LEU A 18 9.94 13.22 20.69
CA LEU A 18 10.20 14.60 21.11
C LEU A 18 11.70 14.83 21.35
N ALA A 19 12.37 13.90 22.05
CA ALA A 19 13.81 13.96 22.28
C ALA A 19 14.63 13.78 20.99
N LEU A 20 14.16 12.95 20.05
CA LEU A 20 14.76 12.83 18.71
C LEU A 20 14.77 14.19 17.98
N LYS A 21 13.62 14.89 17.98
CA LYS A 21 13.48 16.19 17.31
C LYS A 21 14.35 17.28 17.96
N ALA A 22 14.64 17.15 19.24
CA ALA A 22 15.47 18.06 20.02
C ALA A 22 17.01 17.80 19.92
N ILE A 23 17.46 16.73 19.25
CA ILE A 23 18.90 16.47 19.03
C ILE A 23 19.51 17.68 18.35
N ARG A 24 20.58 18.26 18.90
CA ARG A 24 21.18 19.49 18.37
C ARG A 24 21.89 19.25 17.05
N LYS A 25 21.99 20.30 16.21
CA LYS A 25 22.55 20.24 14.85
C LYS A 25 23.96 19.64 14.80
N GLU A 26 24.81 19.93 15.78
CA GLU A 26 26.17 19.40 15.89
C GLU A 26 26.24 17.87 16.02
N HIS A 27 25.14 17.22 16.39
CA HIS A 27 25.02 15.76 16.50
C HIS A 27 24.30 15.11 15.31
N ARG A 28 24.01 15.86 14.25
CA ARG A 28 23.30 15.39 13.05
C ARG A 28 24.25 15.26 11.87
N ALA A 29 25.24 14.39 11.98
CA ALA A 29 26.15 14.10 10.87
C ALA A 29 25.46 13.18 9.84
N PRO A 30 25.84 13.22 8.55
CA PRO A 30 25.30 12.31 7.54
C PRO A 30 25.50 10.86 7.96
N GLY A 31 24.44 10.06 7.92
CA GLY A 31 24.48 8.65 8.33
C GLY A 31 24.40 8.43 9.84
N THR A 32 24.29 9.46 10.69
CA THR A 32 24.00 9.28 12.12
C THR A 32 22.72 8.47 12.29
N VAL A 33 22.79 7.44 13.12
CA VAL A 33 21.67 6.55 13.44
C VAL A 33 21.28 6.74 14.90
N VAL A 34 19.97 6.81 15.15
CA VAL A 34 19.39 7.00 16.47
C VAL A 34 18.37 5.91 16.74
N TRP A 35 18.47 5.26 17.89
CA TRP A 35 17.39 4.43 18.43
C TRP A 35 16.46 5.27 19.29
N VAL A 36 15.17 5.23 18.98
CA VAL A 36 14.11 5.86 19.77
C VAL A 36 13.41 4.77 20.58
N ASP A 37 13.35 4.93 21.90
CA ASP A 37 12.82 3.91 22.81
C ASP A 37 11.30 3.73 22.80
N GLY A 38 10.59 4.72 22.27
CA GLY A 38 9.14 4.76 22.19
C GLY A 38 8.68 5.96 21.36
N TYR A 39 7.39 6.05 21.05
CA TYR A 39 6.83 7.21 20.37
C TYR A 39 6.70 8.43 21.29
N HIS A 40 5.96 8.30 22.41
CA HIS A 40 5.70 9.39 23.35
C HIS A 40 6.61 9.33 24.57
N GLU A 41 6.86 8.14 25.11
CA GLU A 41 7.69 7.90 26.29
C GLU A 41 8.56 6.65 26.11
N ALA A 42 9.68 6.56 26.84
CA ALA A 42 10.56 5.40 26.71
C ALA A 42 9.82 4.11 27.13
N GLY A 43 9.81 3.11 26.24
CA GLY A 43 9.19 1.81 26.49
C GLY A 43 7.72 1.70 26.08
N ASP A 44 7.09 2.77 25.59
CA ASP A 44 5.81 2.63 24.88
C ASP A 44 6.02 2.00 23.48
N PRO A 45 4.95 1.56 22.79
CA PRO A 45 5.10 1.04 21.44
C PRO A 45 5.63 2.11 20.47
N GLY A 46 6.15 1.71 19.31
CA GLY A 46 6.62 2.69 18.31
C GLY A 46 8.08 3.12 18.46
N GLY A 47 8.82 2.43 19.32
CA GLY A 47 10.28 2.43 19.28
C GLY A 47 10.79 2.04 17.89
N LYS A 48 11.84 2.72 17.43
CA LYS A 48 12.29 2.65 16.03
C LYS A 48 13.72 3.11 15.87
N LEU A 49 14.37 2.60 14.82
CA LEU A 49 15.65 3.08 14.34
C LEU A 49 15.42 4.15 13.28
N VAL A 50 16.06 5.30 13.42
CA VAL A 50 16.01 6.38 12.42
C VAL A 50 17.42 6.80 12.02
N ARG A 51 17.58 7.27 10.79
CA ARG A 51 18.86 7.79 10.27
C ARG A 51 18.73 9.24 9.84
N TRP A 52 19.80 10.01 10.01
CA TRP A 52 19.86 11.37 9.51
C TRP A 52 20.08 11.39 8.00
N SER A 53 19.27 12.18 7.30
CA SER A 53 19.42 12.50 5.89
C SER A 53 19.51 14.01 5.71
N GLU A 54 20.72 14.53 5.56
CA GLU A 54 21.03 15.97 5.54
C GLU A 54 20.39 16.73 4.38
N HIS A 55 20.09 16.04 3.27
CA HIS A 55 19.51 16.63 2.07
C HIS A 55 18.00 16.41 1.96
N SER A 56 17.39 15.64 2.87
CA SER A 56 15.95 15.39 2.80
C SER A 56 15.16 16.67 3.07
N VAL A 57 14.19 16.95 2.20
CA VAL A 57 13.26 18.08 2.32
C VAL A 57 11.81 17.61 2.54
N ALA A 58 11.60 16.29 2.70
CA ALA A 58 10.27 15.71 2.95
C ALA A 58 9.58 16.39 4.14
N ALA A 59 8.26 16.52 4.12
CA ALA A 59 7.55 17.06 5.28
C ALA A 59 7.67 16.10 6.48
N ASP A 60 7.67 16.63 7.71
CA ASP A 60 7.44 15.80 8.90
C ASP A 60 6.04 15.18 8.77
N ASN A 61 5.97 13.85 8.83
CA ASN A 61 4.70 13.13 8.75
C ASN A 61 4.37 12.39 10.06
N GLY A 62 5.16 12.64 11.11
CA GLY A 62 4.94 12.04 12.41
C GLY A 62 5.32 10.57 12.52
N GLY A 63 5.91 9.92 11.53
CA GLY A 63 6.30 8.51 11.69
C GLY A 63 7.52 8.07 10.90
N THR A 64 7.41 8.03 9.56
CA THR A 64 8.54 7.64 8.70
C THR A 64 9.52 8.79 8.46
N VAL A 65 9.06 10.04 8.66
CA VAL A 65 9.86 11.26 8.51
C VAL A 65 9.63 12.18 9.69
N HIS A 66 10.70 12.55 10.39
CA HIS A 66 10.66 13.58 11.43
C HIS A 66 11.56 14.75 11.07
N ALA A 67 11.01 15.96 11.12
CA ALA A 67 11.79 17.18 11.05
C ALA A 67 12.31 17.53 12.45
N PRO A 68 13.54 18.05 12.57
CA PRO A 68 14.00 18.58 13.83
C PRO A 68 13.21 19.79 14.32
N GLU A 69 13.31 20.08 15.62
CA GLU A 69 12.58 21.20 16.25
C GLU A 69 13.02 22.58 15.75
N ASP A 70 14.30 22.75 15.40
CA ASP A 70 14.84 23.98 14.77
C ASP A 70 14.44 24.12 13.28
N GLY A 71 13.35 23.46 12.90
CA GLY A 71 12.86 23.22 11.56
C GLY A 71 12.71 24.46 10.69
N GLY A 72 13.69 24.68 9.81
CA GLY A 72 13.63 25.68 8.74
C GLY A 72 14.44 25.33 7.49
N GLY A 73 15.16 24.20 7.46
CA GLY A 73 16.04 23.82 6.35
C GLY A 73 15.98 22.33 5.97
N PRO A 74 16.80 21.91 4.99
CA PRO A 74 17.02 20.51 4.68
C PRO A 74 17.52 19.72 5.91
N GLY A 75 17.23 18.42 5.92
CA GLY A 75 17.62 17.52 7.01
C GLY A 75 16.41 16.86 7.66
N ARG A 76 16.29 15.53 7.53
CA ARG A 76 15.24 14.74 8.20
C ARG A 76 15.81 13.51 8.88
N TRP A 77 15.18 13.12 9.97
CA TRP A 77 15.29 11.77 10.50
C TRP A 77 14.33 10.88 9.72
N LEU A 78 14.85 9.87 9.05
CA LEU A 78 14.09 8.91 8.25
C LEU A 78 14.05 7.57 8.98
N LEU A 79 12.88 6.95 9.06
CA LEU A 79 12.74 5.59 9.56
C LEU A 79 13.63 4.63 8.77
N VAL A 80 14.34 3.76 9.47
CA VAL A 80 15.02 2.61 8.88
C VAL A 80 14.08 1.42 8.99
N HIS A 81 13.67 0.87 7.85
CA HIS A 81 12.75 -0.27 7.75
C HIS A 81 13.13 -1.18 6.58
N GLU A 82 12.70 -2.43 6.64
CA GLU A 82 12.95 -3.45 5.60
C GLU A 82 11.76 -3.56 4.63
N GLY A 83 11.15 -2.43 4.30
CA GLY A 83 9.93 -2.36 3.48
C GLY A 83 8.62 -2.67 4.21
N ILE A 84 8.65 -2.78 5.55
CA ILE A 84 7.47 -2.96 6.40
C ILE A 84 7.19 -1.67 7.19
N GLY A 85 6.02 -1.08 6.97
CA GLY A 85 5.49 0.05 7.74
C GLY A 85 4.64 -0.42 8.92
N ASN A 86 4.63 0.34 10.02
CA ASN A 86 3.81 0.03 11.19
C ASN A 86 3.15 1.30 11.76
N PHE A 87 1.85 1.23 12.04
CA PHE A 87 1.08 2.35 12.60
C PHE A 87 1.64 2.87 13.95
N ARG A 88 2.28 2.01 14.74
CA ARG A 88 2.92 2.43 16.00
C ARG A 88 4.09 3.39 15.77
N ALA A 89 4.74 3.35 14.60
CA ALA A 89 5.79 4.30 14.27
C ALA A 89 5.27 5.75 14.27
N PHE A 90 3.95 5.93 14.10
CA PHE A 90 3.20 7.19 14.11
C PHE A 90 2.48 7.47 15.46
N GLY A 91 2.72 6.66 16.49
CA GLY A 91 2.06 6.81 17.80
C GLY A 91 0.61 6.32 17.84
N ILE A 92 0.18 5.54 16.84
CA ILE A 92 -1.16 4.93 16.82
C ILE A 92 -1.12 3.61 17.58
N PHE A 93 -1.71 3.62 18.78
CA PHE A 93 -1.75 2.46 19.71
C PHE A 93 -3.16 1.91 19.94
N GLY A 94 -4.15 2.51 19.29
CA GLY A 94 -5.57 2.17 19.37
C GLY A 94 -6.39 3.09 18.47
N ALA A 95 -7.72 2.92 18.52
CA ALA A 95 -8.68 3.60 17.66
C ALA A 95 -9.13 4.97 18.19
N GLU A 96 -8.46 5.52 19.21
CA GLU A 96 -8.77 6.81 19.81
C GLU A 96 -8.44 7.97 18.86
N ASN A 97 -7.37 7.81 18.07
CA ASN A 97 -6.91 8.77 17.08
C ASN A 97 -7.07 8.20 15.67
N ALA A 98 -7.35 9.09 14.71
CA ALA A 98 -7.45 8.72 13.31
C ALA A 98 -6.07 8.31 12.76
N ALA A 99 -6.02 7.19 12.03
CA ALA A 99 -4.82 6.60 11.46
C ALA A 99 -4.60 6.99 9.99
N ASP A 100 -5.44 7.87 9.45
CA ASP A 100 -5.46 8.22 8.02
C ASP A 100 -4.14 8.82 7.53
N ASP A 101 -3.54 9.74 8.27
CA ASP A 101 -2.27 10.38 7.87
C ASP A 101 -1.09 9.37 7.90
N ALA A 102 -1.12 8.43 8.85
CA ALA A 102 -0.14 7.35 8.92
C ALA A 102 -0.30 6.38 7.74
N LEU A 103 -1.54 6.02 7.40
CA LEU A 103 -1.83 5.18 6.25
C LEU A 103 -1.35 5.86 4.95
N ASP A 104 -1.71 7.13 4.73
CA ASP A 104 -1.28 7.90 3.56
C ASP A 104 0.25 7.98 3.46
N ALA A 105 0.92 8.26 4.58
CA ALA A 105 2.38 8.34 4.60
C ALA A 105 3.04 7.03 4.22
N MET A 106 2.53 5.89 4.71
CA MET A 106 3.10 4.57 4.42
C MET A 106 2.74 4.05 3.03
N VAL A 107 1.52 4.29 2.54
CA VAL A 107 1.09 3.84 1.20
C VAL A 107 1.83 4.59 0.09
N ASN A 108 2.13 5.88 0.32
CA ASN A 108 2.85 6.72 -0.64
C ASN A 108 4.39 6.57 -0.56
N ASP A 109 4.91 5.81 0.40
CA ASP A 109 6.32 5.43 0.44
C ASP A 109 6.52 4.20 -0.46
N ASP A 110 7.20 4.39 -1.60
CA ASP A 110 7.38 3.34 -2.60
C ASP A 110 8.32 2.21 -2.17
N THR A 111 9.08 2.42 -1.09
CA THR A 111 9.96 1.42 -0.50
C THR A 111 9.23 0.53 0.51
N ILE A 112 8.02 0.90 0.93
CA ILE A 112 7.14 0.07 1.76
C ILE A 112 6.27 -0.82 0.84
N TYR A 113 6.37 -2.12 1.03
CA TYR A 113 5.55 -3.12 0.34
C TYR A 113 4.51 -3.77 1.25
N ARG A 114 4.60 -3.58 2.57
CA ARG A 114 3.67 -4.14 3.56
C ARG A 114 3.44 -3.16 4.71
N ILE A 115 2.18 -2.97 5.10
CA ILE A 115 1.78 -2.14 6.23
C ILE A 115 1.08 -3.01 7.26
N GLU A 116 1.53 -2.91 8.51
CA GLU A 116 1.02 -3.73 9.60
C GLU A 116 0.34 -2.90 10.69
N ALA A 117 -0.83 -3.37 11.14
CA ALA A 117 -1.46 -2.89 12.36
C ALA A 117 -0.96 -3.64 13.59
N GLY A 118 -0.84 -2.90 14.69
CA GLY A 118 -0.50 -3.43 16.01
C GLY A 118 -1.64 -3.31 17.03
N SER A 119 -2.70 -2.62 16.66
CA SER A 119 -3.85 -2.27 17.48
C SER A 119 -5.03 -2.01 16.56
N ASP A 120 -6.21 -1.85 17.15
CA ASP A 120 -7.35 -1.33 16.41
C ASP A 120 -7.02 0.05 15.80
N LEU A 121 -7.62 0.31 14.65
CA LEU A 121 -7.41 1.53 13.87
C LEU A 121 -8.74 2.26 13.69
N LYS A 122 -8.66 3.58 13.53
CA LYS A 122 -9.78 4.41 13.11
C LYS A 122 -9.43 5.11 11.81
N LEU A 123 -10.25 4.93 10.78
CA LEU A 123 -10.12 5.65 9.51
C LEU A 123 -11.35 6.55 9.33
N VAL A 124 -11.11 7.85 9.24
CA VAL A 124 -12.17 8.86 9.08
C VAL A 124 -12.20 9.49 7.68
N ARG A 125 -11.29 9.08 6.78
CA ARG A 125 -11.26 9.49 5.37
C ARG A 125 -11.53 8.31 4.43
N ARG A 126 -12.02 8.61 3.23
CA ARG A 126 -12.17 7.65 2.13
C ARG A 126 -10.95 7.73 1.25
N HIS A 127 -10.05 6.79 1.44
CA HIS A 127 -8.74 6.79 0.79
C HIS A 127 -8.83 6.35 -0.66
N ARG A 128 -8.10 7.05 -1.52
CA ARG A 128 -7.98 6.75 -2.95
C ARG A 128 -6.51 6.65 -3.31
N PHE A 129 -6.06 5.44 -3.61
CA PHE A 129 -4.68 5.14 -3.92
C PHE A 129 -4.52 4.68 -5.36
N GLU A 130 -3.41 5.09 -5.97
CA GLU A 130 -2.94 4.61 -7.28
C GLU A 130 -1.78 3.61 -7.16
N ARG A 131 -1.53 3.14 -5.93
CA ARG A 131 -0.39 2.28 -5.58
C ARG A 131 -0.66 0.81 -5.91
N SER A 132 0.35 0.13 -6.44
CA SER A 132 0.39 -1.32 -6.62
C SER A 132 1.50 -1.95 -5.78
N GLY A 133 1.47 -3.28 -5.59
CA GLY A 133 2.54 -4.01 -4.91
C GLY A 133 2.61 -3.73 -3.41
N ILE A 134 1.46 -3.46 -2.79
CA ILE A 134 1.35 -3.20 -1.37
C ILE A 134 0.39 -4.19 -0.70
N GLU A 135 0.77 -4.68 0.46
CA GLU A 135 -0.06 -5.47 1.34
C GLU A 135 -0.48 -4.63 2.55
N LEU A 136 -1.78 -4.64 2.86
CA LEU A 136 -2.30 -4.09 4.11
C LEU A 136 -2.69 -5.27 5.01
N ASP A 137 -1.87 -5.55 6.02
CA ASP A 137 -2.14 -6.60 7.00
C ASP A 137 -2.48 -5.98 8.36
N PHE A 138 -3.77 -5.93 8.67
CA PHE A 138 -4.21 -5.40 9.96
C PHE A 138 -4.10 -6.42 11.10
N ASN A 139 -3.45 -7.58 10.91
CA ASN A 139 -3.15 -8.58 11.94
C ASN A 139 -4.37 -9.01 12.77
N GLY A 140 -5.57 -8.97 12.17
CA GLY A 140 -6.83 -9.28 12.86
C GLY A 140 -7.39 -8.19 13.77
N PHE A 141 -6.77 -7.01 13.84
CA PHE A 141 -7.30 -5.85 14.54
C PHE A 141 -8.48 -5.22 13.80
N ALA A 142 -9.37 -4.57 14.55
CA ALA A 142 -10.55 -3.92 13.99
C ALA A 142 -10.19 -2.59 13.31
N VAL A 143 -10.88 -2.28 12.22
CA VAL A 143 -10.83 -0.96 11.58
C VAL A 143 -12.19 -0.29 11.74
N TYR A 144 -12.23 0.71 12.62
CA TYR A 144 -13.40 1.52 12.88
C TYR A 144 -13.51 2.67 11.87
N THR A 145 -14.75 3.04 11.55
CA THR A 145 -15.05 4.12 10.59
C THR A 145 -16.06 5.12 11.14
N ASP A 146 -16.26 5.13 12.46
CA ASP A 146 -17.14 6.07 13.13
C ASP A 146 -16.66 7.52 12.91
N GLY A 147 -17.51 8.32 12.28
CA GLY A 147 -17.19 9.69 11.88
C GLY A 147 -16.44 9.80 10.56
N ILE A 148 -16.42 8.74 9.73
CA ILE A 148 -15.94 8.83 8.35
C ILE A 148 -16.71 9.88 7.56
N GLU A 149 -15.99 10.60 6.70
CA GLU A 149 -16.58 11.58 5.80
C GLU A 149 -17.74 10.99 4.97
N GLU A 150 -18.74 11.83 4.70
CA GLU A 150 -19.88 11.45 3.88
C GLU A 150 -19.44 11.13 2.45
N ALA A 151 -20.04 10.10 1.89
CA ALA A 151 -19.89 9.80 0.47
C ALA A 151 -20.49 10.93 -0.37
N ALA A 152 -19.81 11.33 -1.44
CA ALA A 152 -20.39 12.26 -2.40
C ALA A 152 -21.64 11.64 -3.05
N SER A 153 -22.61 12.48 -3.43
CA SER A 153 -23.83 12.02 -4.11
C SER A 153 -23.46 11.31 -5.42
N ASN A 154 -24.07 10.16 -5.67
CA ASN A 154 -23.83 9.31 -6.85
C ASN A 154 -22.36 8.88 -7.04
N ASP A 155 -21.62 8.68 -5.96
CA ASP A 155 -20.27 8.12 -6.01
C ASP A 155 -20.27 6.62 -5.68
N PRO A 156 -20.34 5.74 -6.70
CA PRO A 156 -20.39 4.28 -6.51
C PRO A 156 -19.07 3.70 -5.97
N PHE A 157 -18.01 4.50 -5.86
CA PHE A 157 -16.70 4.08 -5.39
C PHE A 157 -16.33 4.69 -4.03
N SER A 158 -17.34 5.08 -3.25
CA SER A 158 -17.19 5.54 -1.87
C SER A 158 -16.89 4.38 -0.92
N ALA A 159 -15.82 3.64 -1.18
CA ALA A 159 -15.24 2.69 -0.23
C ALA A 159 -14.42 3.44 0.84
N VAL A 160 -14.05 2.75 1.92
CA VAL A 160 -13.07 3.27 2.89
C VAL A 160 -11.69 3.31 2.26
N LEU A 161 -11.33 2.25 1.53
CA LEU A 161 -10.09 2.13 0.76
C LEU A 161 -10.46 1.81 -0.69
N LEU A 162 -10.04 2.66 -1.61
CA LEU A 162 -10.15 2.45 -3.05
C LEU A 162 -8.75 2.44 -3.65
N PHE A 163 -8.33 1.28 -4.16
CA PHE A 163 -7.16 1.19 -5.02
C PHE A 163 -7.63 1.22 -6.48
N LYS A 164 -7.05 2.13 -7.27
CA LYS A 164 -7.33 2.25 -8.71
C LYS A 164 -6.02 2.17 -9.50
N GLY A 165 -6.08 1.62 -10.70
CA GLY A 165 -4.97 1.64 -11.65
C GLY A 165 -5.08 2.79 -12.65
N SER A 166 -4.04 2.93 -13.48
CA SER A 166 -4.12 3.66 -14.74
C SER A 166 -4.25 2.67 -15.88
N GLU A 167 -5.16 2.92 -16.83
CA GLU A 167 -5.28 2.07 -18.03
C GLU A 167 -3.97 2.13 -18.82
N ALA A 168 -3.39 0.97 -19.11
CA ALA A 168 -2.22 0.84 -19.99
C ALA A 168 -2.60 0.93 -21.48
N GLY A 169 -3.90 0.91 -21.79
CA GLY A 169 -4.45 1.10 -23.13
C GLY A 169 -4.42 -0.15 -24.01
N ILE A 170 -4.06 -1.30 -23.45
CA ILE A 170 -4.13 -2.59 -24.15
C ILE A 170 -5.54 -3.14 -23.98
N VAL A 171 -6.21 -3.40 -25.10
CA VAL A 171 -7.57 -3.93 -25.12
C VAL A 171 -7.65 -5.08 -26.10
N GLN A 172 -8.19 -6.21 -25.65
CA GLN A 172 -8.58 -7.32 -26.52
C GLN A 172 -10.07 -7.55 -26.45
N THR A 173 -10.64 -7.97 -27.57
CA THR A 173 -12.02 -8.42 -27.66
C THR A 173 -12.03 -9.74 -28.40
N LEU A 174 -12.67 -10.74 -27.81
CA LEU A 174 -12.82 -12.07 -28.37
C LEU A 174 -14.28 -12.50 -28.26
N ALA A 175 -14.79 -13.23 -29.26
CA ALA A 175 -15.99 -14.03 -29.10
C ALA A 175 -15.54 -15.43 -28.67
N LEU A 176 -15.98 -15.88 -27.49
CA LEU A 176 -15.58 -17.17 -26.94
C LEU A 176 -15.85 -18.29 -27.95
N THR A 177 -14.87 -19.15 -28.22
CA THR A 177 -15.03 -20.29 -29.13
C THR A 177 -15.78 -21.43 -28.46
N GLU A 178 -15.63 -21.54 -27.14
CA GLU A 178 -16.29 -22.54 -26.30
C GLU A 178 -17.00 -21.87 -25.11
N ARG A 179 -17.83 -22.62 -24.41
CA ARG A 179 -18.50 -22.14 -23.20
C ARG A 179 -17.47 -22.04 -22.06
N LEU A 180 -17.39 -20.89 -21.41
CA LEU A 180 -16.65 -20.74 -20.15
C LEU A 180 -17.57 -21.14 -19.01
N GLU A 181 -17.27 -22.23 -18.31
CA GLU A 181 -18.13 -22.73 -17.24
C GLU A 181 -18.01 -21.90 -15.96
N GLU A 182 -19.04 -22.03 -15.11
CA GLU A 182 -18.99 -21.49 -13.76
C GLU A 182 -17.81 -22.08 -12.99
N MET A 183 -17.20 -21.27 -12.13
CA MET A 183 -16.03 -21.59 -11.31
C MET A 183 -14.73 -21.88 -12.08
N GLN A 184 -14.71 -21.73 -13.40
CA GLN A 184 -13.47 -21.78 -14.16
C GLN A 184 -12.64 -20.52 -13.97
N GLU A 185 -11.32 -20.71 -13.95
CA GLU A 185 -10.31 -19.65 -13.79
C GLU A 185 -9.44 -19.49 -15.04
N LEU A 186 -9.57 -20.41 -16.01
CA LEU A 186 -8.84 -20.39 -17.28
C LEU A 186 -9.73 -19.76 -18.34
N PHE A 187 -9.35 -18.57 -18.80
CA PHE A 187 -10.13 -17.79 -19.74
C PHE A 187 -9.46 -17.81 -21.11
N GLU A 188 -10.28 -17.94 -22.15
CA GLU A 188 -9.84 -17.74 -23.52
C GLU A 188 -9.56 -16.25 -23.76
N VAL A 189 -8.46 -15.94 -24.44
CA VAL A 189 -8.01 -14.59 -24.80
C VAL A 189 -7.58 -14.57 -26.26
N ALA A 190 -7.60 -13.38 -26.89
CA ALA A 190 -7.28 -13.27 -28.31
C ALA A 190 -5.78 -13.47 -28.59
N ASP A 191 -4.91 -13.03 -27.68
CA ASP A 191 -3.46 -13.18 -27.77
C ASP A 191 -2.86 -13.15 -26.35
N SER A 192 -2.35 -14.27 -25.86
CA SER A 192 -1.79 -14.33 -24.51
C SER A 192 -0.43 -13.64 -24.36
N SER A 193 0.24 -13.27 -25.46
CA SER A 193 1.60 -12.69 -25.42
C SER A 193 1.66 -11.29 -24.81
N VAL A 194 0.53 -10.60 -24.71
CA VAL A 194 0.43 -9.28 -24.06
C VAL A 194 0.28 -9.35 -22.55
N PHE A 195 0.02 -10.55 -22.00
CA PHE A 195 -0.18 -10.76 -20.57
C PHE A 195 1.15 -11.12 -19.90
N GLN A 196 1.32 -10.70 -18.65
CA GLN A 196 2.42 -11.12 -17.78
C GLN A 196 1.87 -11.63 -16.45
N ILE A 197 2.50 -12.66 -15.88
CA ILE A 197 2.12 -13.15 -14.55
C ILE A 197 2.25 -12.01 -13.53
N GLY A 198 1.21 -11.79 -12.72
CA GLY A 198 1.12 -10.70 -11.76
C GLY A 198 0.48 -9.43 -12.31
N ASP A 199 0.24 -9.32 -13.63
CA ASP A 199 -0.50 -8.20 -14.19
C ASP A 199 -1.96 -8.22 -13.74
N TRP A 200 -2.52 -7.02 -13.56
CA TRP A 200 -3.93 -6.81 -13.32
C TRP A 200 -4.65 -6.40 -14.61
N TRP A 201 -5.80 -7.02 -14.86
CA TRP A 201 -6.63 -6.80 -16.04
C TRP A 201 -8.09 -6.67 -15.63
N ILE A 202 -8.85 -5.86 -16.34
CA ILE A 202 -10.31 -5.85 -16.21
C ILE A 202 -10.87 -6.79 -17.27
N ALA A 203 -11.60 -7.82 -16.82
CA ALA A 203 -12.33 -8.75 -17.67
C ALA A 203 -13.83 -8.44 -17.63
N GLN A 204 -14.46 -8.33 -18.80
CA GLN A 204 -15.86 -7.95 -18.97
C GLN A 204 -16.58 -8.83 -19.99
N SER A 205 -17.77 -9.32 -19.63
CA SER A 205 -18.68 -9.99 -20.57
C SER A 205 -19.63 -9.01 -21.26
N ASN A 206 -20.61 -9.51 -22.00
CA ASN A 206 -21.62 -8.67 -22.64
C ASN A 206 -22.46 -7.87 -21.64
N ARG A 207 -23.04 -6.77 -22.11
CA ARG A 207 -24.05 -6.05 -21.31
C ARG A 207 -25.35 -6.83 -21.37
N LEU A 208 -26.00 -7.01 -20.22
CA LEU A 208 -27.34 -7.59 -20.14
C LEU A 208 -28.40 -6.50 -20.27
N SER A 209 -28.41 -5.54 -19.35
CA SER A 209 -29.34 -4.40 -19.36
C SER A 209 -28.68 -3.11 -18.85
N GLY A 210 -29.26 -1.97 -19.22
CA GLY A 210 -28.74 -0.66 -18.84
C GLY A 210 -27.29 -0.43 -19.28
N SER A 211 -26.57 0.42 -18.55
CA SER A 211 -25.17 0.78 -18.86
C SER A 211 -24.13 -0.12 -18.19
N ALA A 212 -24.49 -0.82 -17.10
CA ALA A 212 -23.55 -1.46 -16.18
C ALA A 212 -23.76 -2.96 -15.94
N GLU A 213 -24.96 -3.51 -16.19
CA GLU A 213 -25.24 -4.91 -15.84
C GLU A 213 -24.50 -5.87 -16.78
N ARG A 214 -23.68 -6.76 -16.20
CA ARG A 214 -22.89 -7.79 -16.88
C ARG A 214 -22.78 -9.02 -15.99
N GLU A 215 -22.57 -10.18 -16.59
CA GLU A 215 -22.26 -11.43 -15.88
C GLU A 215 -20.82 -11.44 -15.36
N LEU A 216 -19.91 -10.76 -16.07
CA LEU A 216 -18.52 -10.51 -15.66
C LEU A 216 -18.18 -9.03 -15.79
N ASP A 217 -17.71 -8.42 -14.69
CA ASP A 217 -17.06 -7.11 -14.64
C ASP A 217 -16.12 -7.06 -13.43
N LYS A 218 -14.87 -7.52 -13.63
CA LYS A 218 -13.92 -7.76 -12.52
C LYS A 218 -12.53 -7.28 -12.88
N LEU A 219 -11.84 -6.70 -11.89
CA LEU A 219 -10.39 -6.56 -11.89
C LEU A 219 -9.78 -7.87 -11.38
N VAL A 220 -8.98 -8.53 -12.21
CA VAL A 220 -8.43 -9.87 -11.99
C VAL A 220 -6.93 -9.88 -12.27
N ARG A 221 -6.17 -10.71 -11.55
CA ARG A 221 -4.72 -10.82 -11.73
C ARG A 221 -4.35 -12.08 -12.49
N VAL A 222 -3.41 -11.98 -13.42
CA VAL A 222 -2.87 -13.12 -14.16
C VAL A 222 -2.04 -14.01 -13.22
N THR A 223 -2.38 -15.29 -13.15
CA THR A 223 -1.65 -16.30 -12.36
C THR A 223 -0.87 -17.28 -13.24
N GLU A 224 -1.29 -17.49 -14.48
CA GLU A 224 -0.67 -18.42 -15.42
C GLU A 224 -0.93 -17.98 -16.87
N ILE A 225 0.07 -18.15 -17.73
CA ILE A 225 -0.10 -18.10 -19.19
C ILE A 225 -0.06 -19.55 -19.66
N ALA A 226 -1.24 -20.14 -19.92
CA ALA A 226 -1.36 -21.59 -20.14
C ALA A 226 -0.94 -21.98 -21.57
N ASP A 227 -1.36 -21.19 -22.55
CA ASP A 227 -0.98 -21.34 -23.96
C ASP A 227 -1.16 -20.01 -24.72
N ALA A 228 -1.12 -20.05 -26.06
CA ALA A 228 -1.22 -18.85 -26.92
C ALA A 228 -2.57 -18.12 -26.84
N THR A 229 -3.63 -18.80 -26.39
CA THR A 229 -5.00 -18.29 -26.35
C THR A 229 -5.67 -18.46 -24.98
N HIS A 230 -4.96 -18.89 -23.95
CA HIS A 230 -5.53 -19.06 -22.61
C HIS A 230 -4.66 -18.49 -21.50
N VAL A 231 -5.32 -17.76 -20.60
CA VAL A 231 -4.71 -17.15 -19.41
C VAL A 231 -5.52 -17.54 -18.19
N ARG A 232 -4.84 -17.89 -17.09
CA ARG A 232 -5.49 -18.12 -15.81
C ARG A 232 -5.50 -16.85 -14.98
N PHE A 233 -6.63 -16.58 -14.35
CA PHE A 233 -6.80 -15.47 -13.41
C PHE A 233 -6.98 -15.97 -11.97
N ASP A 234 -6.73 -15.11 -10.98
CA ASP A 234 -7.03 -15.36 -9.56
C ASP A 234 -8.50 -15.17 -9.20
N TYR A 235 -9.39 -15.42 -10.16
CA TYR A 235 -10.83 -15.28 -10.01
C TYR A 235 -11.55 -16.47 -10.61
N LYS A 236 -12.39 -17.11 -9.78
CA LYS A 236 -13.35 -18.12 -10.22
C LYS A 236 -14.56 -17.43 -10.81
N ASN A 237 -14.82 -17.69 -12.09
CA ASN A 237 -15.93 -17.09 -12.80
C ASN A 237 -17.27 -17.41 -12.11
N GLY A 238 -18.07 -16.38 -11.80
CA GLY A 238 -19.32 -16.57 -11.06
C GLY A 238 -20.51 -17.05 -11.90
N TRP A 239 -20.42 -16.95 -13.23
CA TRP A 239 -21.52 -17.27 -14.15
C TRP A 239 -20.98 -17.90 -15.41
N ALA A 240 -21.55 -19.00 -15.87
CA ALA A 240 -21.12 -19.59 -17.12
C ALA A 240 -21.43 -18.67 -18.32
N LEU A 241 -20.42 -18.38 -19.15
CA LEU A 241 -20.55 -17.55 -20.35
C LEU A 241 -20.65 -18.44 -21.58
N SER A 242 -21.59 -18.12 -22.47
CA SER A 242 -21.87 -18.99 -23.63
C SER A 242 -20.82 -18.84 -24.73
N ALA A 243 -20.63 -19.89 -25.53
CA ALA A 243 -19.87 -19.77 -26.77
C ALA A 243 -20.48 -18.66 -27.66
N GLY A 244 -19.62 -17.87 -28.31
CA GLY A 244 -19.98 -16.69 -29.09
C GLY A 244 -20.19 -15.42 -28.26
N GLU A 245 -20.24 -15.52 -26.92
CA GLU A 245 -20.30 -14.35 -26.07
C GLU A 245 -19.00 -13.56 -26.14
N ARG A 246 -19.10 -12.23 -26.05
CA ARG A 246 -17.94 -11.35 -26.18
C ARG A 246 -17.26 -11.17 -24.83
N LEU A 247 -15.99 -11.56 -24.76
CA LEU A 247 -15.09 -11.23 -23.66
C LEU A 247 -14.21 -10.03 -24.07
N LEU A 248 -14.21 -8.99 -23.24
CA LEU A 248 -13.31 -7.85 -23.31
C LEU A 248 -12.30 -7.95 -22.17
N THR A 249 -11.02 -7.90 -22.49
CA THR A 249 -9.95 -7.75 -21.51
C THR A 249 -9.22 -6.43 -21.75
N ARG A 250 -9.03 -5.63 -20.69
CA ARG A 250 -8.28 -4.37 -20.75
C ARG A 250 -7.25 -4.26 -19.63
N LYS A 251 -6.07 -3.74 -19.95
CA LYS A 251 -5.01 -3.41 -19.00
C LYS A 251 -5.03 -1.94 -18.68
#